data_AF-W7F558-F1
#
_entry.id   AF-W7F558-F1
#
_cell.length_a   1.000
_cell.length_b   1.000
_cell.length_c   1.000
_cell.angle_alpha   90.00
_cell.angle_beta   90.00
_cell.angle_gamma   90.00
#
_symmetry.space_group_name_H-M   'P 1'
#
loop_
_entity.id
_entity.type
_entity.pdbx_description
1 polymer ?
#
loop_
_entity_poly.entity_id
_entity_poly.type
_entity_poly.pdbx_seq_one_letter_code
_entity_poly.pdbx_strand_id
1 'polypeptide(L)'
;MASKFLRLNRNFLLARPTARLTPTSPCALRLGTTSTNDLSNHNTTRPFSQTPQPALQIDSTFISQITAAEKAITGSDKPVANGPTAKAQAHAGQTLTGSIIHDITMAERAITGREDAIKGGPTSIAQSALTSGNSPNNNNNNNNNNNNNNAANATTSSHSGTLDSTTLHKITEAEKKLTGQDGPVKDGPTAHAQSHANEPITSQALHDITVGEKKVTGGERVKGGPTATAQSELSKSRA
;
A
#
# COMPACT_ATOMS: atom_id res chain seq x y z
N MET A 1 62.77 -37.59 -15.04
CA MET A 1 62.85 -37.75 -16.52
C MET A 1 62.05 -38.98 -16.93
N ALA A 2 61.79 -39.16 -18.23
CA ALA A 2 60.96 -40.22 -18.82
C ALA A 2 59.46 -40.22 -18.44
N SER A 3 58.52 -40.69 -19.26
CA SER A 3 58.40 -40.57 -20.73
C SER A 3 56.98 -40.93 -21.21
N LYS A 4 56.37 -39.98 -21.94
CA LYS A 4 55.26 -40.10 -22.90
C LYS A 4 55.07 -41.49 -23.56
N PHE A 5 53.81 -41.90 -23.78
CA PHE A 5 53.19 -42.42 -25.03
C PHE A 5 51.69 -42.74 -24.77
N LEU A 6 50.83 -43.09 -25.74
CA LEU A 6 50.27 -42.31 -26.88
C LEU A 6 49.12 -43.15 -27.52
N ARG A 7 48.06 -42.52 -28.07
CA ARG A 7 47.12 -43.09 -29.09
C ARG A 7 46.18 -44.26 -28.66
N LEU A 8 45.05 -44.58 -29.33
CA LEU A 8 44.04 -43.81 -30.10
C LEU A 8 42.80 -44.70 -30.43
N ASN A 9 41.61 -44.10 -30.59
CA ASN A 9 40.41 -44.52 -31.39
C ASN A 9 39.95 -46.00 -31.53
N ARG A 10 38.62 -46.20 -31.42
CA ARG A 10 37.76 -46.56 -32.59
C ARG A 10 36.25 -46.36 -32.34
N ASN A 11 35.49 -46.23 -33.44
CA ASN A 11 34.07 -45.86 -33.48
C ASN A 11 33.15 -47.03 -33.85
N PHE A 12 31.88 -46.94 -33.42
CA PHE A 12 30.63 -47.38 -34.09
C PHE A 12 29.51 -46.44 -33.57
N LEU A 13 28.64 -45.73 -34.33
CA LEU A 13 27.81 -46.05 -35.52
C LEU A 13 26.78 -47.14 -35.19
N LEU A 14 25.44 -46.99 -35.33
CA LEU A 14 24.54 -45.97 -35.91
C LEU A 14 23.17 -46.04 -35.11
N ALA A 15 22.00 -45.40 -35.34
CA ALA A 15 21.40 -44.55 -36.38
C ALA A 15 20.16 -43.75 -35.84
N ARG A 16 19.28 -43.26 -36.73
CA ARG A 16 17.87 -42.83 -36.51
C ARG A 16 17.00 -43.40 -37.66
N PRO A 17 15.66 -43.53 -37.53
CA PRO A 17 14.79 -42.52 -38.17
C PRO A 17 13.47 -42.23 -37.39
N THR A 18 12.55 -41.48 -38.01
CA THR A 18 11.32 -40.87 -37.44
C THR A 18 10.01 -41.45 -37.98
N ALA A 19 8.91 -41.31 -37.24
CA ALA A 19 7.54 -41.44 -37.76
C ALA A 19 6.59 -40.39 -37.12
N ARG A 20 5.48 -40.06 -37.81
CA ARG A 20 4.43 -39.07 -37.47
C ARG A 20 3.12 -39.52 -38.13
N LEU A 21 1.97 -39.05 -37.61
CA LEU A 21 0.63 -38.83 -38.23
C LEU A 21 -0.47 -39.19 -37.18
N THR A 22 -1.19 -38.25 -36.54
CA THR A 22 -2.40 -37.46 -36.97
C THR A 22 -3.74 -38.22 -36.71
N PRO A 23 -4.94 -37.59 -36.64
CA PRO A 23 -5.80 -37.80 -35.46
C PRO A 23 -7.19 -38.41 -35.75
N THR A 24 -7.90 -38.80 -34.68
CA THR A 24 -9.31 -39.22 -34.73
C THR A 24 -10.10 -38.75 -33.50
N SER A 25 -11.33 -38.26 -33.76
CA SER A 25 -12.43 -38.09 -32.81
C SER A 25 -13.75 -38.29 -33.56
N PRO A 26 -14.72 -39.02 -32.98
CA PRO A 26 -16.12 -38.62 -33.20
C PRO A 26 -17.03 -38.72 -31.94
N CYS A 27 -17.92 -37.73 -31.84
CA CYS A 27 -19.25 -37.71 -31.21
C CYS A 27 -19.62 -38.67 -30.05
N ALA A 28 -19.61 -38.11 -28.83
CA ALA A 28 -20.75 -37.95 -27.90
C ALA A 28 -21.99 -38.88 -27.99
N LEU A 29 -22.50 -39.28 -26.80
CA LEU A 29 -23.94 -39.23 -26.47
C LEU A 29 -24.19 -39.03 -24.96
N ARG A 30 -25.43 -38.64 -24.61
CA ARG A 30 -25.82 -37.79 -23.46
C ARG A 30 -26.74 -38.51 -22.47
N LEU A 31 -26.53 -38.37 -21.16
CA LEU A 31 -27.48 -38.39 -19.99
C LEU A 31 -26.66 -38.67 -18.69
N GLY A 32 -26.99 -38.18 -17.48
CA GLY A 32 -27.98 -37.17 -17.08
C GLY A 32 -28.03 -36.96 -15.54
N THR A 33 -28.46 -35.77 -15.11
CA THR A 33 -28.96 -35.37 -13.76
C THR A 33 -28.08 -35.45 -12.48
N THR A 34 -28.07 -34.31 -11.76
CA THR A 34 -27.97 -34.12 -10.28
C THR A 34 -26.79 -34.69 -9.48
N SER A 35 -25.89 -33.80 -9.02
CA SER A 35 -25.56 -33.64 -7.59
C SER A 35 -24.84 -32.30 -7.32
N THR A 36 -25.10 -31.72 -6.14
CA THR A 36 -24.26 -30.78 -5.35
C THR A 36 -23.50 -29.61 -6.01
N ASN A 37 -23.68 -28.42 -5.47
CA ASN A 37 -22.96 -27.19 -5.82
C ASN A 37 -21.50 -27.22 -5.30
N ASP A 38 -20.53 -27.51 -6.17
CA ASP A 38 -19.11 -27.61 -5.83
C ASP A 38 -18.39 -26.25 -6.04
N LEU A 39 -17.67 -25.78 -5.02
CA LEU A 39 -16.90 -24.53 -5.06
C LEU A 39 -15.51 -24.67 -5.72
N SER A 40 -15.14 -25.88 -6.16
CA SER A 40 -13.80 -26.25 -6.61
C SER A 40 -13.42 -25.77 -8.02
N ASN A 41 -13.63 -24.49 -8.37
CA ASN A 41 -13.19 -23.97 -9.69
C ASN A 41 -12.67 -22.52 -9.71
N HIS A 42 -11.72 -22.21 -8.83
CA HIS A 42 -10.88 -21.00 -8.91
C HIS A 42 -9.37 -21.28 -9.04
N ASN A 43 -8.99 -22.44 -9.57
CA ASN A 43 -7.60 -22.73 -9.97
C ASN A 43 -7.27 -22.22 -11.40
N THR A 44 -7.83 -21.08 -11.78
CA THR A 44 -7.38 -20.33 -12.97
C THR A 44 -6.07 -19.64 -12.61
N THR A 45 -4.96 -20.37 -12.70
CA THR A 45 -3.60 -19.82 -12.59
C THR A 45 -3.36 -18.84 -13.72
N ARG A 46 -3.78 -17.58 -13.51
CA ARG A 46 -3.30 -16.46 -14.32
C ARG A 46 -1.77 -16.46 -14.22
N PRO A 47 -1.02 -16.53 -15.33
CA PRO A 47 0.42 -16.30 -15.24
C PRO A 47 0.62 -14.90 -14.69
N PHE A 48 1.39 -14.78 -13.60
CA PHE A 48 1.83 -13.47 -13.11
C PHE A 48 2.70 -12.84 -14.19
N SER A 49 2.09 -11.97 -15.00
CA SER A 49 2.82 -11.11 -15.93
C SER A 49 3.62 -10.11 -15.10
N GLN A 50 4.82 -10.52 -14.70
CA GLN A 50 5.83 -9.66 -14.10
C GLN A 50 6.32 -8.71 -15.21
N THR A 51 5.52 -7.70 -15.53
CA THR A 51 5.99 -6.55 -16.31
C THR A 51 7.20 -5.98 -15.58
N PRO A 52 8.37 -5.83 -16.24
CA PRO A 52 9.55 -5.24 -15.62
C PRO A 52 9.21 -3.85 -15.09
N GLN A 53 9.02 -3.73 -13.78
CA GLN A 53 8.75 -2.47 -13.11
C GLN A 53 9.95 -1.54 -13.32
N PRO A 54 9.74 -0.23 -13.56
CA PRO A 54 10.85 0.72 -13.60
C PRO A 54 11.54 0.72 -12.24
N ALA A 55 12.77 0.22 -12.21
CA ALA A 55 13.58 0.10 -11.00
C ALA A 55 13.81 1.48 -10.38
N LEU A 56 13.11 1.79 -9.28
CA LEU A 56 13.24 3.07 -8.59
C LEU A 56 14.67 3.24 -8.09
N GLN A 57 15.33 4.32 -8.49
CA GLN A 57 16.72 4.58 -8.12
C GLN A 57 16.81 5.47 -6.88
N ILE A 58 17.88 5.28 -6.11
CA ILE A 58 18.23 6.10 -4.94
C ILE A 58 18.89 7.37 -5.45
N ASP A 59 18.08 8.39 -5.69
CA ASP A 59 18.48 9.67 -6.24
C ASP A 59 18.72 10.73 -5.14
N SER A 60 19.06 11.94 -5.56
CA SER A 60 19.27 13.06 -4.62
C SER A 60 17.96 13.51 -3.95
N THR A 61 16.79 13.34 -4.57
CA THR A 61 15.51 13.72 -3.95
C THR A 61 15.13 12.74 -2.84
N PHE A 62 15.28 11.43 -3.06
CA PHE A 62 15.12 10.41 -2.03
C PHE A 62 16.06 10.63 -0.84
N ILE A 63 17.36 10.83 -1.10
CA ILE A 63 18.34 11.11 -0.04
C ILE A 63 17.97 12.37 0.76
N SER A 64 17.45 13.41 0.09
CA SER A 64 17.01 14.65 0.74
C SER A 64 15.78 14.43 1.64
N GLN A 65 14.81 13.61 1.21
CA GLN A 65 13.64 13.23 2.01
C GLN A 65 14.04 12.42 3.26
N ILE A 66 14.93 11.44 3.09
CA ILE A 66 15.51 10.66 4.20
C ILE A 66 16.22 11.58 5.20
N THR A 67 17.02 12.54 4.70
CA THR A 67 17.73 13.53 5.53
C THR A 67 16.76 14.40 6.33
N ALA A 68 15.68 14.87 5.72
CA ALA A 68 14.68 15.69 6.39
C ALA A 68 13.95 14.92 7.51
N ALA A 69 13.65 13.64 7.30
CA ALA A 69 13.03 12.79 8.31
C ALA A 69 13.99 12.40 9.44
N GLU A 70 15.27 12.15 9.13
CA GLU A 70 16.29 11.92 10.16
C GLU A 70 16.50 13.17 11.04
N LYS A 71 16.54 14.37 10.44
CA LYS A 71 16.56 15.64 11.17
C LYS A 71 15.33 15.82 12.07
N ALA A 72 14.14 15.46 11.59
CA ALA A 72 12.91 15.55 12.37
C ALA A 72 12.88 14.61 13.59
N ILE A 73 13.61 13.49 13.53
CA ILE A 73 13.76 12.53 14.64
C ILE A 73 14.87 12.94 15.61
N THR A 74 16.01 13.41 15.09
CA THR A 74 17.25 13.64 15.86
C THR A 74 17.40 15.07 16.38
N GLY A 75 16.61 16.01 15.88
CA GLY A 75 16.80 17.45 16.09
C GLY A 75 18.10 18.01 15.49
N SER A 76 18.85 17.22 14.72
CA SER A 76 20.19 17.58 14.24
C SER A 76 20.19 18.00 12.77
N ASP A 77 20.85 19.13 12.46
CA ASP A 77 21.02 19.63 11.09
C ASP A 77 22.02 18.82 10.22
N LYS A 78 22.76 17.90 10.84
CA LYS A 78 23.78 17.07 10.18
C LYS A 78 23.34 15.61 10.23
N PRO A 79 23.54 14.84 9.13
CA PRO A 79 23.38 13.39 9.16
C PRO A 79 24.20 12.76 10.28
N VAL A 80 23.59 11.86 11.03
CA VAL A 80 24.24 11.11 12.11
C VAL A 80 25.16 10.06 11.50
N ALA A 81 26.34 9.87 12.10
CA ALA A 81 27.29 8.85 11.66
C ALA A 81 26.65 7.45 11.76
N ASN A 82 26.67 6.70 10.65
CA ASN A 82 25.94 5.43 10.46
C ASN A 82 24.40 5.53 10.52
N GLY A 83 23.82 6.73 10.45
CA GLY A 83 22.38 6.95 10.40
C GLY A 83 21.73 6.54 9.07
N PRO A 84 20.38 6.52 9.01
CA PRO A 84 19.63 6.11 7.82
C PRO A 84 19.95 6.95 6.57
N THR A 85 20.31 8.22 6.74
CA THR A 85 20.82 9.08 5.66
C THR A 85 22.18 8.59 5.15
N ALA A 86 23.10 8.24 6.04
CA ALA A 86 24.41 7.69 5.65
C ALA A 86 24.26 6.34 4.94
N LYS A 87 23.29 5.51 5.35
CA LYS A 87 22.91 4.28 4.64
C LYS A 87 22.32 4.57 3.26
N ALA A 88 21.36 5.48 3.14
CA ALA A 88 20.80 5.88 1.84
C ALA A 88 21.90 6.42 0.89
N GLN A 89 22.82 7.24 1.40
CA GLN A 89 23.95 7.78 0.64
C GLN A 89 24.95 6.68 0.20
N ALA A 90 25.20 5.65 1.02
CA ALA A 90 26.05 4.52 0.65
C ALA A 90 25.49 3.70 -0.53
N HIS A 91 24.17 3.80 -0.80
CA HIS A 91 23.51 3.17 -1.94
C HIS A 91 23.05 4.16 -3.02
N ALA A 92 23.57 5.40 -3.03
CA ALA A 92 23.25 6.39 -4.06
C ALA A 92 23.49 5.86 -5.50
N GLY A 93 22.55 6.11 -6.40
CA GLY A 93 22.56 5.61 -7.78
C GLY A 93 22.23 4.12 -7.94
N GLN A 94 22.02 3.37 -6.86
CA GLN A 94 21.56 1.97 -6.93
C GLN A 94 20.03 1.93 -7.03
N THR A 95 19.49 0.77 -7.45
CA THR A 95 18.05 0.49 -7.33
C THR A 95 17.67 0.32 -5.86
N LEU A 96 16.60 0.96 -5.42
CA LEU A 96 16.01 0.76 -4.10
C LEU A 96 15.46 -0.68 -4.02
N THR A 97 15.95 -1.44 -3.03
CA THR A 97 15.54 -2.82 -2.76
C THR A 97 15.20 -3.01 -1.28
N GLY A 98 14.50 -4.09 -0.96
CA GLY A 98 14.18 -4.44 0.44
C GLY A 98 15.40 -4.55 1.35
N SER A 99 16.58 -4.93 0.81
CA SER A 99 17.83 -4.95 1.58
C SER A 99 18.24 -3.54 2.02
N ILE A 100 18.13 -2.55 1.14
CA ILE A 100 18.53 -1.17 1.44
C ILE A 100 17.53 -0.52 2.40
N ILE A 101 16.24 -0.85 2.28
CA ILE A 101 15.23 -0.47 3.29
C ILE A 101 15.58 -1.08 4.65
N HIS A 102 16.01 -2.34 4.71
CA HIS A 102 16.42 -2.99 5.95
C HIS A 102 17.65 -2.29 6.58
N ASP A 103 18.66 -1.95 5.78
CA ASP A 103 19.81 -1.15 6.22
C ASP A 103 19.41 0.23 6.78
N ILE A 104 18.49 0.94 6.12
CA ILE A 104 17.90 2.20 6.59
C ILE A 104 17.13 1.98 7.91
N THR A 105 16.35 0.91 8.01
CA THR A 105 15.55 0.57 9.21
C THR A 105 16.45 0.26 10.41
N MET A 106 17.50 -0.53 10.21
CA MET A 106 18.46 -0.86 11.27
C MET A 106 19.23 0.38 11.75
N ALA A 107 19.49 1.35 10.88
CA ALA A 107 20.10 2.63 11.25
C ALA A 107 19.11 3.58 11.97
N GLU A 108 17.84 3.64 11.56
CA GLU A 108 16.81 4.40 12.29
C GLU A 108 16.60 3.82 13.71
N ARG A 109 16.53 2.49 13.82
CA ARG A 109 16.49 1.76 15.11
C ARG A 109 17.70 2.08 15.99
N ALA A 110 18.91 2.09 15.43
CA ALA A 110 20.14 2.40 16.16
C ALA A 110 20.18 3.83 16.71
N ILE A 111 19.51 4.79 16.06
CA ILE A 111 19.37 6.18 16.53
C ILE A 111 18.23 6.32 17.55
N THR A 112 17.10 5.67 17.31
CA THR A 112 15.85 5.90 18.05
C THR A 112 15.66 5.02 19.27
N GLY A 113 16.37 3.89 19.33
CA GLY A 113 16.15 2.84 20.32
C GLY A 113 14.81 2.11 20.16
N ARG A 114 14.16 2.21 18.98
CA ARG A 114 12.84 1.62 18.71
C ARG A 114 12.92 0.54 17.65
N GLU A 115 12.22 -0.57 17.88
CA GLU A 115 12.04 -1.66 16.90
C GLU A 115 11.09 -1.24 15.78
N ASP A 116 10.06 -0.46 16.11
CA ASP A 116 9.05 0.02 15.17
C ASP A 116 9.52 1.23 14.36
N ALA A 117 9.24 1.22 13.05
CA ALA A 117 9.47 2.35 12.17
C ALA A 117 8.67 3.59 12.63
N ILE A 118 9.33 4.74 12.75
CA ILE A 118 8.63 5.97 13.15
C ILE A 118 7.75 6.45 11.99
N LYS A 119 6.51 6.85 12.31
CA LYS A 119 5.55 7.41 11.35
C LYS A 119 6.12 8.68 10.72
N GLY A 120 6.39 8.64 9.41
CA GLY A 120 7.05 9.73 8.69
C GLY A 120 8.57 9.77 8.84
N GLY A 121 9.17 8.79 9.53
CA GLY A 121 10.61 8.60 9.64
C GLY A 121 11.24 8.05 8.35
N PRO A 122 12.58 7.97 8.29
CA PRO A 122 13.34 7.44 7.15
C PRO A 122 12.84 6.11 6.60
N THR A 123 12.46 5.17 7.47
CA THR A 123 11.92 3.86 7.11
C THR A 123 10.54 3.96 6.48
N SER A 124 9.66 4.82 7.04
CA SER A 124 8.36 5.11 6.43
C SER A 124 8.55 5.64 5.00
N ILE A 125 9.52 6.54 4.80
CA ILE A 125 9.82 7.11 3.48
C ILE A 125 10.39 6.02 2.54
N ALA A 126 11.37 5.24 2.99
CA ALA A 126 11.98 4.16 2.20
C ALA A 126 10.98 3.07 1.78
N GLN A 127 10.07 2.68 2.67
CA GLN A 127 8.96 1.77 2.36
C GLN A 127 7.94 2.43 1.42
N SER A 128 7.59 3.70 1.67
CA SER A 128 6.65 4.44 0.83
C SER A 128 7.16 4.59 -0.60
N ALA A 129 8.47 4.81 -0.79
CA ALA A 129 9.09 4.93 -2.11
C ALA A 129 8.98 3.62 -2.90
N LEU A 130 9.36 2.48 -2.30
CA LEU A 130 9.30 1.18 -2.96
C LEU A 130 7.86 0.76 -3.32
N THR A 131 6.86 1.05 -2.48
CA THR A 131 5.45 0.73 -2.78
C THR A 131 4.79 1.75 -3.71
N SER A 132 5.16 3.04 -3.64
CA SER A 132 4.62 4.09 -4.53
C SER A 132 5.12 3.96 -5.96
N GLY A 133 6.33 3.39 -6.17
CA GLY A 133 6.78 2.96 -7.49
C GLY A 133 5.88 1.91 -8.15
N ASN A 134 5.04 1.22 -7.36
CA ASN A 134 4.05 0.24 -7.82
C ASN A 134 2.63 0.84 -7.97
N SER A 135 2.48 2.16 -7.83
CA SER A 135 1.21 2.89 -8.02
C SER A 135 1.27 3.78 -9.27
N PRO A 136 0.22 3.83 -10.12
CA PRO A 136 0.21 4.71 -11.28
C PRO A 136 0.32 6.18 -10.85
N ASN A 137 1.32 6.85 -11.40
CA ASN A 137 1.76 8.20 -11.02
C ASN A 137 0.74 9.29 -11.39
N ASN A 138 -0.23 9.52 -10.50
CA ASN A 138 -1.18 10.63 -10.57
C ASN A 138 -0.59 11.95 -10.00
N ASN A 139 0.67 12.29 -10.35
CA ASN A 139 1.24 13.61 -10.09
C ASN A 139 0.59 14.67 -11.00
N ASN A 140 -0.67 15.01 -10.71
CA ASN A 140 -1.27 16.26 -11.13
C ASN A 140 -0.55 17.43 -10.42
N ASN A 141 0.58 17.84 -11.00
CA ASN A 141 1.39 18.98 -10.57
C ASN A 141 0.66 20.30 -10.77
N ASN A 142 -0.38 20.55 -9.97
CA ASN A 142 -1.03 21.85 -9.82
C ASN A 142 -0.14 22.75 -8.94
N ASN A 143 1.04 23.09 -9.49
CA ASN A 143 2.04 23.95 -8.88
C ASN A 143 1.57 25.42 -8.90
N ASN A 144 0.58 25.74 -8.09
CA ASN A 144 0.09 27.10 -7.92
C ASN A 144 0.82 27.74 -6.72
N ASN A 145 2.02 28.26 -6.98
CA ASN A 145 2.86 28.90 -5.97
C ASN A 145 2.17 30.10 -5.33
N ASN A 146 1.99 30.07 -4.02
CA ASN A 146 1.95 31.29 -3.21
C ASN A 146 2.60 31.03 -1.85
N ASN A 147 3.81 31.58 -1.67
CA ASN A 147 4.54 31.49 -0.42
C ASN A 147 3.87 32.38 0.63
N ASN A 148 3.58 31.82 1.81
CA ASN A 148 3.78 32.59 3.03
C ASN A 148 4.04 31.67 4.23
N ASN A 149 5.20 31.86 4.87
CA ASN A 149 5.62 31.05 6.01
C ASN A 149 4.96 31.58 7.28
N ASN A 150 4.01 30.82 7.84
CA ASN A 150 3.72 30.93 9.28
C ASN A 150 3.35 29.56 9.86
N ALA A 151 3.77 29.31 11.10
CA ALA A 151 3.74 27.99 11.71
C ALA A 151 2.36 27.65 12.31
N ALA A 152 1.47 27.13 11.46
CA ALA A 152 0.31 26.37 11.89
C ALA A 152 0.18 25.10 11.02
N ASN A 153 -0.22 23.98 11.61
CA ASN A 153 -0.55 22.76 10.86
C ASN A 153 -1.91 22.92 10.15
N ALA A 154 -1.94 23.83 9.18
CA ALA A 154 -3.00 23.93 8.20
C ALA A 154 -2.86 22.78 7.20
N THR A 155 -3.16 21.56 7.65
CA THR A 155 -3.54 20.49 6.73
C THR A 155 -4.68 21.04 5.88
N THR A 156 -4.39 21.32 4.60
CA THR A 156 -5.40 21.64 3.59
C THR A 156 -6.20 20.37 3.35
N SER A 157 -7.16 20.14 4.25
CA SER A 157 -8.04 18.98 4.27
C SER A 157 -8.85 19.00 2.98
N SER A 158 -8.32 18.37 1.93
CA SER A 158 -8.97 18.28 0.62
C SER A 158 -10.26 17.50 0.81
N HIS A 159 -11.37 18.22 0.95
CA HIS A 159 -12.67 17.63 1.23
C HIS A 159 -13.17 16.97 -0.05
N SER A 160 -12.81 15.70 -0.21
CA SER A 160 -13.07 14.84 -1.37
C SER A 160 -14.55 14.65 -1.70
N GLY A 161 -15.42 14.84 -0.71
CA GLY A 161 -16.83 14.44 -0.80
C GLY A 161 -17.03 12.93 -0.73
N THR A 162 -16.00 12.17 -0.38
CA THR A 162 -16.03 10.71 -0.19
C THR A 162 -15.74 10.32 1.26
N LEU A 163 -16.09 9.08 1.62
CA LEU A 163 -15.72 8.45 2.88
C LEU A 163 -14.28 7.92 2.80
N ASP A 164 -13.34 8.82 2.50
CA ASP A 164 -11.90 8.56 2.57
C ASP A 164 -11.40 8.36 4.00
N SER A 165 -10.14 7.96 4.15
CA SER A 165 -9.51 7.71 5.45
C SER A 165 -9.50 8.92 6.39
N THR A 166 -9.54 10.16 5.88
CA THR A 166 -9.61 11.39 6.69
C THR A 166 -11.04 11.64 7.18
N THR A 167 -12.04 11.45 6.32
CA THR A 167 -13.46 11.54 6.67
C THR A 167 -13.84 10.45 7.68
N LEU A 168 -13.41 9.21 7.44
CA LEU A 168 -13.59 8.10 8.37
C LEU A 168 -12.93 8.38 9.73
N HIS A 169 -11.69 8.90 9.77
CA HIS A 169 -11.02 9.26 11.03
C HIS A 169 -11.80 10.35 11.81
N LYS A 170 -12.35 11.36 11.13
CA LYS A 170 -13.18 12.40 11.77
C LYS A 170 -14.50 11.83 12.32
N ILE A 171 -15.09 10.84 11.63
CA ILE A 171 -16.27 10.10 12.10
C ILE A 171 -15.92 9.25 13.33
N THR A 172 -14.81 8.50 13.31
CA THR A 172 -14.33 7.72 14.47
C THR A 172 -14.07 8.61 15.69
N GLU A 173 -13.46 9.78 15.49
CA GLU A 173 -13.27 10.76 16.55
C GLU A 173 -14.58 11.27 17.15
N ALA A 174 -15.58 11.54 16.30
CA ALA A 174 -16.89 12.00 16.76
C ALA A 174 -17.63 10.89 17.52
N GLU A 175 -17.56 9.63 17.07
CA GLU A 175 -18.09 8.48 17.81
C GLU A 175 -17.40 8.31 19.17
N LYS A 176 -16.06 8.31 19.20
CA LYS A 176 -15.26 8.23 20.44
C LYS A 176 -15.64 9.30 21.47
N LYS A 177 -15.96 10.52 21.01
CA LYS A 177 -16.42 11.64 21.85
C LYS A 177 -17.84 11.44 22.40
N LEU A 178 -18.66 10.55 21.82
CA LEU A 178 -19.98 10.15 22.33
C LEU A 178 -19.93 8.90 23.21
N THR A 179 -19.07 7.93 22.89
CA THR A 179 -19.06 6.60 23.53
C THR A 179 -18.03 6.46 24.64
N GLY A 180 -16.99 7.31 24.64
CA GLY A 180 -15.80 7.13 25.48
C GLY A 180 -14.92 5.94 25.08
N GLN A 181 -15.24 5.19 24.01
CA GLN A 181 -14.47 4.02 23.58
C GLN A 181 -13.36 4.42 22.58
N ASP A 182 -12.18 3.83 22.74
CA ASP A 182 -11.00 4.14 21.90
C ASP A 182 -11.12 3.63 20.45
N GLY A 183 -12.04 2.69 20.17
CA GLY A 183 -12.26 2.10 18.85
C GLY A 183 -13.73 2.11 18.40
N PRO A 184 -14.01 1.73 17.14
CA PRO A 184 -15.37 1.68 16.60
C PRO A 184 -16.27 0.72 17.37
N VAL A 185 -17.48 1.17 17.74
CA VAL A 185 -18.49 0.30 18.35
C VAL A 185 -19.09 -0.62 17.29
N LYS A 186 -19.29 -1.89 17.65
CA LYS A 186 -19.96 -2.86 16.79
C LYS A 186 -21.35 -2.35 16.37
N ASP A 187 -21.59 -2.35 15.06
CA ASP A 187 -22.80 -1.86 14.39
C ASP A 187 -23.12 -0.37 14.64
N GLY A 188 -22.14 0.40 15.14
CA GLY A 188 -22.16 1.85 15.36
C GLY A 188 -21.81 2.70 14.12
N PRO A 189 -21.83 4.04 14.24
CA PRO A 189 -21.77 4.94 13.09
C PRO A 189 -20.47 4.82 12.27
N THR A 190 -19.33 4.56 12.90
CA THR A 190 -18.05 4.31 12.20
C THR A 190 -18.06 2.99 11.46
N ALA A 191 -18.69 1.94 12.01
CA ALA A 191 -18.82 0.65 11.31
C ALA A 191 -19.67 0.80 10.04
N HIS A 192 -20.76 1.58 10.09
CA HIS A 192 -21.57 1.93 8.91
C HIS A 192 -20.86 2.90 7.96
N ALA A 193 -19.99 3.79 8.45
CA ALA A 193 -19.15 4.61 7.57
C ALA A 193 -18.10 3.74 6.83
N GLN A 194 -17.51 2.76 7.53
CA GLN A 194 -16.52 1.83 6.97
C GLN A 194 -17.10 0.88 5.92
N SER A 195 -18.38 0.49 6.00
CA SER A 195 -19.03 -0.29 4.93
C SER A 195 -19.20 0.50 3.61
N HIS A 196 -19.06 1.82 3.66
CA HIS A 196 -19.06 2.72 2.49
C HIS A 196 -17.68 3.38 2.26
N ALA A 197 -16.59 2.77 2.75
CA ALA A 197 -15.25 3.34 2.64
C ALA A 197 -14.82 3.56 1.18
N ASN A 198 -14.30 4.75 0.90
CA ASN A 198 -13.94 5.29 -0.43
C ASN A 198 -15.13 5.57 -1.37
N GLU A 199 -16.37 5.34 -0.97
CA GLU A 199 -17.55 5.75 -1.73
C GLU A 199 -17.84 7.26 -1.54
N PRO A 200 -18.49 7.94 -2.50
CA PRO A 200 -19.04 9.28 -2.30
C PRO A 200 -19.99 9.32 -1.10
N ILE A 201 -20.03 10.44 -0.37
CA ILE A 201 -20.95 10.65 0.76
C ILE A 201 -22.37 10.83 0.19
N THR A 202 -23.07 9.71 0.01
CA THR A 202 -24.45 9.65 -0.49
C THR A 202 -25.47 9.78 0.64
N SER A 203 -26.73 10.05 0.29
CA SER A 203 -27.85 10.02 1.23
C SER A 203 -28.02 8.65 1.91
N GLN A 204 -27.63 7.56 1.25
CA GLN A 204 -27.67 6.20 1.81
C GLN A 204 -26.60 6.04 2.90
N ALA A 205 -25.34 6.34 2.60
CA ALA A 205 -24.27 6.26 3.59
C ALA A 205 -24.54 7.18 4.80
N LEU A 206 -25.10 8.38 4.58
CA LEU A 206 -25.56 9.25 5.67
C LEU A 206 -26.72 8.65 6.49
N HIS A 207 -27.64 7.90 5.86
CA HIS A 207 -28.70 7.17 6.56
C HIS A 207 -28.12 6.06 7.44
N ASP A 208 -27.24 5.22 6.90
CA ASP A 208 -26.69 4.08 7.63
C ASP A 208 -25.76 4.52 8.77
N ILE A 209 -24.97 5.59 8.57
CA ILE A 209 -24.25 6.28 9.66
C ILE A 209 -25.23 6.81 10.72
N THR A 210 -26.38 7.39 10.32
CA THR A 210 -27.42 7.84 11.27
C THR A 210 -28.02 6.67 12.06
N VAL A 211 -28.26 5.53 11.42
CA VAL A 211 -28.78 4.31 12.08
C VAL A 211 -27.75 3.77 13.08
N GLY A 212 -26.47 3.75 12.71
CA GLY A 212 -25.37 3.44 13.62
C GLY A 212 -25.31 4.37 14.82
N GLU A 213 -25.34 5.69 14.59
CA GLU A 213 -25.34 6.70 15.66
C GLU A 213 -26.50 6.47 16.63
N LYS A 214 -27.73 6.33 16.12
CA LYS A 214 -28.93 6.10 16.94
C LYS A 214 -28.88 4.81 17.77
N LYS A 215 -28.24 3.73 17.28
CA LYS A 215 -28.05 2.51 18.09
C LYS A 215 -27.14 2.77 19.30
N VAL A 216 -26.10 3.57 19.09
CA VAL A 216 -25.05 3.86 20.07
C VAL A 216 -25.50 4.90 21.10
N THR A 217 -26.35 5.85 20.71
CA THR A 217 -26.83 6.96 21.56
C THR A 217 -28.17 6.68 22.25
N GLY A 218 -28.73 5.47 22.13
CA GLY A 218 -30.04 5.12 22.70
C GLY A 218 -31.26 5.62 21.92
N GLY A 219 -31.05 6.19 20.72
CA GLY A 219 -32.12 6.51 19.77
C GLY A 219 -32.07 7.93 19.19
N GLU A 220 -31.25 8.83 19.74
CA GLU A 220 -31.22 10.25 19.38
C GLU A 220 -30.03 10.61 18.46
N ARG A 221 -30.19 11.67 17.66
CA ARG A 221 -29.09 12.23 16.86
C ARG A 221 -28.40 13.33 17.66
N VAL A 222 -27.08 13.26 17.82
CA VAL A 222 -26.34 14.19 18.68
C VAL A 222 -25.79 15.36 17.85
N LYS A 223 -25.92 16.58 18.38
CA LYS A 223 -25.36 17.79 17.76
C LYS A 223 -23.83 17.72 17.78
N GLY A 224 -23.21 17.59 16.60
CA GLY A 224 -21.77 17.35 16.46
C GLY A 224 -21.37 15.87 16.55
N GLY A 225 -22.33 14.95 16.55
CA GLY A 225 -22.10 13.51 16.42
C GLY A 225 -21.56 13.11 15.03
N PRO A 226 -21.18 11.84 14.84
CA PRO A 226 -20.55 11.34 13.62
C PRO A 226 -21.34 11.61 12.34
N THR A 227 -22.68 11.55 12.39
CA THR A 227 -23.53 11.94 11.25
C THR A 227 -23.35 13.42 10.90
N ALA A 228 -23.34 14.31 11.90
CA ALA A 228 -23.15 15.74 11.69
C ALA A 228 -21.76 16.05 11.13
N THR A 229 -20.74 15.29 11.55
CA THR A 229 -19.39 15.35 10.95
C THR A 229 -19.39 14.91 9.48
N ALA A 230 -19.99 13.76 9.14
CA ALA A 230 -20.10 13.29 7.76
C ALA A 230 -20.86 14.29 6.86
N GLN A 231 -21.95 14.89 7.37
CA GLN A 231 -22.66 15.97 6.68
C GLN A 231 -21.79 17.23 6.53
N SER A 232 -21.00 17.59 7.55
CA SER A 232 -20.09 18.75 7.50
C SER A 232 -18.99 18.58 6.46
N GLU A 233 -18.40 17.40 6.32
CA GLU A 233 -17.39 17.12 5.28
C GLU A 233 -18.00 17.17 3.87
N LEU A 234 -19.22 16.66 3.68
CA LEU A 234 -19.97 16.81 2.41
C LEU A 234 -20.38 18.26 2.10
N SER A 235 -20.62 19.10 3.11
CA SER A 235 -20.83 20.53 2.90
C SER A 235 -19.55 21.23 2.46
N LYS A 236 -18.40 20.89 3.07
CA LYS A 236 -17.09 21.46 2.71
C LYS A 236 -16.59 21.00 1.34
N SER A 237 -16.98 19.82 0.86
CA SER A 237 -16.68 19.35 -0.50
C SER A 237 -17.55 20.00 -1.58
N ARG A 238 -18.40 20.98 -1.23
CA ARG A 238 -19.36 21.68 -2.10
C ARG A 238 -19.30 23.20 -1.94
N ALA A 239 -18.32 23.71 -1.19
CA ALA A 239 -18.13 25.12 -0.84
C ALA A 239 -16.87 25.68 -1.50
#